data_AF-A0A1Y6IY05-F1
#
_entry.id   AF-A0A1Y6IY05-F1
#
_cell.length_a   1.000
_cell.length_b   1.000
_cell.length_c   1.000
_cell.angle_alpha   90.00
_cell.angle_beta   90.00
_cell.angle_gamma   90.00
#
_symmetry.space_group_name_H-M   'P 1'
#
loop_
_entity.id
_entity.type
_entity.pdbx_description
1 polymer ?
#
loop_
_entity_poly.entity_id
_entity_poly.type
_entity_poly.pdbx_seq_one_letter_code
_entity_poly.pdbx_strand_id
1 'polypeptide(L)'
;MAKIIGGITSSHIPAIGMAMDRGLEDTDYWRDFFAGYPPVRDWMNKEQPDIAIIFYNDHGLEMFLDKKPTFALGCAPVYENADEGWGIATIPTVTGETELSWHIANTLIEDDFDPAICQEIKVDHGLTVPLSLMYPDKQYQHIKVIPVCINCERHPMPKPSRCYAFGQSIGRAVESFAGDQKVVVLGTGGLSHQLDGQRAGFINTDFDLECMDKLVDDPVALTRYTNDDLIEIAGAQGVELNMWIAMRGCLLGNVTEVHRNYVAPISNTGAGLQLLLNE
;
A
#
# COMPACT_ATOMS: atom_id res chain seq x y z
N MET A 1 -13.24 3.61 20.71
CA MET A 1 -12.52 4.26 19.60
C MET A 1 -12.18 3.18 18.60
N ALA A 2 -12.17 3.52 17.31
CA ALA A 2 -11.66 2.59 16.31
C ALA A 2 -10.21 2.19 16.64
N LYS A 3 -9.82 0.97 16.28
CA LYS A 3 -8.47 0.45 16.56
C LYS A 3 -7.83 -0.04 15.27
N ILE A 4 -6.59 0.37 15.03
CA ILE A 4 -5.75 -0.28 14.04
C ILE A 4 -5.27 -1.61 14.61
N ILE A 5 -5.70 -2.72 14.03
CA ILE A 5 -5.40 -4.08 14.52
C ILE A 5 -4.09 -4.64 13.93
N GLY A 6 -3.65 -4.10 12.80
CA GLY A 6 -2.42 -4.53 12.14
C GLY A 6 -2.16 -3.79 10.84
N GLY A 7 -0.94 -3.99 10.33
CA GLY A 7 -0.47 -3.51 9.06
C GLY A 7 -0.09 -4.66 8.13
N ILE A 8 -0.38 -4.52 6.85
CA ILE A 8 0.03 -5.49 5.82
C ILE A 8 0.84 -4.74 4.77
N THR A 9 1.98 -5.29 4.37
CA THR A 9 2.69 -4.82 3.17
C THR A 9 2.48 -5.81 2.03
N SER A 10 2.39 -5.32 0.79
CA SER A 10 2.29 -6.21 -0.38
C SER A 10 2.74 -5.48 -1.64
N SER A 11 3.52 -6.15 -2.48
CA SER A 11 3.69 -5.70 -3.86
C SER A 11 2.34 -5.65 -4.59
N HIS A 12 2.22 -4.73 -5.55
CA HIS A 12 0.98 -4.47 -6.30
C HIS A 12 1.11 -4.61 -7.82
N ILE A 13 2.20 -5.22 -8.29
CA ILE A 13 2.58 -5.31 -9.70
C ILE A 13 1.39 -5.78 -10.58
N PRO A 14 1.10 -5.13 -11.72
CA PRO A 14 -0.05 -5.44 -12.55
C PRO A 14 -0.05 -6.90 -13.07
N ALA A 15 1.14 -7.47 -13.27
CA ALA A 15 1.31 -8.87 -13.66
C ALA A 15 0.74 -9.88 -12.66
N ILE A 16 0.64 -9.52 -11.37
CA ILE A 16 0.01 -10.35 -10.35
C ILE A 16 -1.50 -10.45 -10.61
N GLY A 17 -2.16 -9.32 -10.90
CA GLY A 17 -3.58 -9.31 -11.26
C GLY A 17 -3.85 -10.16 -12.50
N MET A 18 -3.02 -10.03 -13.53
CA MET A 18 -3.11 -10.89 -14.72
C MET A 18 -2.91 -12.37 -14.41
N ALA A 19 -2.03 -12.72 -13.47
CA ALA A 19 -1.79 -14.10 -13.08
C ALA A 19 -3.01 -14.71 -12.40
N MET A 20 -3.65 -13.96 -11.50
CA MET A 20 -4.90 -14.36 -10.83
C MET A 20 -6.04 -14.53 -11.84
N ASP A 21 -6.25 -13.57 -12.73
CA ASP A 21 -7.31 -13.63 -13.74
C ASP A 21 -7.16 -14.83 -14.70
N ARG A 22 -5.93 -15.32 -14.89
CA ARG A 22 -5.59 -16.42 -15.80
C ARG A 22 -5.41 -17.76 -15.10
N GLY A 23 -5.57 -17.84 -13.77
CA GLY A 23 -5.37 -19.09 -13.03
C GLY A 23 -3.92 -19.60 -13.05
N LEU A 24 -2.94 -18.69 -13.00
CA LEU A 24 -1.51 -19.03 -13.10
C LEU A 24 -0.83 -19.23 -11.74
N GLU A 25 -1.57 -19.14 -10.64
CA GLU A 25 -1.03 -19.11 -9.28
C GLU A 25 -0.20 -20.35 -8.92
N ASP A 26 -0.56 -21.53 -9.44
CA ASP A 26 0.12 -22.80 -9.15
C ASP A 26 1.29 -23.12 -10.09
N THR A 27 1.54 -22.27 -11.09
CA THR A 27 2.65 -22.46 -12.04
C THR A 27 4.00 -22.29 -11.36
N ASP A 28 5.06 -22.91 -11.89
CA ASP A 28 6.40 -22.88 -11.26
C ASP A 28 6.96 -21.47 -11.07
N TYR A 29 6.54 -20.50 -11.90
CA TYR A 29 6.95 -19.10 -11.76
C TYR A 29 6.24 -18.38 -10.61
N TRP A 30 4.95 -18.67 -10.40
CA TRP A 30 4.07 -17.90 -9.49
C TRP A 30 3.87 -18.56 -8.13
N ARG A 31 4.10 -19.87 -8.03
CA ARG A 31 3.79 -20.68 -6.84
C ARG A 31 4.35 -20.10 -5.55
N ASP A 32 5.64 -19.74 -5.55
CA ASP A 32 6.31 -19.26 -4.34
C ASP A 32 5.81 -17.87 -3.90
N PHE A 33 5.41 -17.04 -4.86
CA PHE A 33 4.81 -15.74 -4.57
C PHE A 33 3.43 -15.90 -3.92
N PHE A 34 2.54 -16.68 -4.55
CA PHE A 34 1.18 -16.87 -4.03
C PHE A 34 1.15 -17.71 -2.74
N ALA A 35 2.11 -18.61 -2.53
CA ALA A 35 2.24 -19.37 -1.29
C ALA A 35 2.48 -18.48 -0.04
N GLY A 36 2.89 -17.23 -0.23
CA GLY A 36 3.03 -16.27 0.86
C GLY A 36 1.70 -15.72 1.40
N TYR A 37 0.62 -15.71 0.63
CA TYR A 37 -0.62 -15.03 1.01
C TYR A 37 -1.57 -15.78 1.95
N PRO A 38 -1.67 -17.13 1.98
CA PRO A 38 -2.61 -17.84 2.83
C PRO A 38 -2.57 -17.45 4.32
N PRO A 39 -1.41 -17.32 4.99
CA PRO A 39 -1.39 -16.92 6.40
C PRO A 39 -1.97 -15.52 6.66
N VAL A 40 -1.78 -14.59 5.71
CA VAL A 40 -2.36 -13.24 5.80
C VAL A 40 -3.87 -13.28 5.56
N ARG A 41 -4.34 -14.09 4.60
CA ARG A 41 -5.77 -14.30 4.35
C ARG A 41 -6.47 -14.95 5.54
N ASP A 42 -5.83 -15.92 6.18
CA ASP A 42 -6.35 -16.58 7.38
C ASP A 42 -6.50 -15.58 8.53
N TRP A 43 -5.52 -14.69 8.70
CA TRP A 43 -5.60 -13.60 9.67
C TRP A 43 -6.72 -12.60 9.32
N MET A 44 -6.83 -12.16 8.07
CA MET A 44 -7.92 -11.26 7.62
C MET A 44 -9.30 -11.88 7.82
N ASN A 45 -9.45 -13.17 7.55
CA ASN A 45 -10.70 -13.92 7.73
C ASN A 45 -11.05 -14.16 9.19
N LYS A 46 -10.05 -14.32 10.07
CA LYS A 46 -10.25 -14.46 11.51
C LYS A 46 -10.59 -13.12 12.16
N GLU A 47 -9.79 -12.10 11.89
CA GLU A 47 -9.89 -10.81 12.54
C GLU A 47 -10.99 -9.94 11.95
N GLN A 48 -11.48 -10.20 10.72
CA GLN A 48 -12.62 -9.51 10.09
C GLN A 48 -12.55 -7.97 10.27
N PRO A 49 -11.54 -7.28 9.70
CA PRO A 49 -11.49 -5.83 9.77
C PRO A 49 -12.67 -5.21 9.02
N ASP A 50 -13.21 -4.13 9.58
CA ASP A 50 -14.34 -3.38 9.03
C ASP A 50 -13.88 -2.41 7.93
N ILE A 51 -12.66 -1.87 8.08
CA ILE A 51 -12.10 -0.83 7.21
C ILE A 51 -10.65 -1.17 6.85
N ALA A 52 -10.28 -0.99 5.58
CA ALA A 52 -8.92 -0.98 5.10
C ALA A 52 -8.49 0.42 4.65
N ILE A 53 -7.43 0.97 5.24
CA ILE A 53 -6.73 2.15 4.71
C ILE A 53 -5.62 1.64 3.80
N ILE A 54 -5.63 1.99 2.51
CA ILE A 54 -4.68 1.45 1.54
C ILE A 54 -3.80 2.57 0.99
N PHE A 55 -2.53 2.57 1.40
CA PHE A 55 -1.50 3.41 0.81
C PHE A 55 -1.01 2.80 -0.50
N TYR A 56 -1.19 3.54 -1.59
CA TYR A 56 -0.73 3.17 -2.93
C TYR A 56 -0.24 4.43 -3.68
N ASN A 57 0.33 4.30 -4.88
CA ASN A 57 0.49 5.39 -5.83
C ASN A 57 -0.40 5.12 -7.03
N ASP A 58 -1.05 6.16 -7.55
CA ASP A 58 -1.76 6.08 -8.83
C ASP A 58 -0.73 6.14 -9.97
N HIS A 59 -0.88 5.23 -10.94
CA HIS A 59 0.02 4.99 -12.07
C HIS A 59 -0.41 5.72 -13.34
N GLY A 60 -1.06 6.87 -13.17
CA GLY A 60 -1.52 7.71 -14.26
C GLY A 60 -2.90 7.33 -14.79
N LEU A 61 -3.68 6.54 -14.05
CA LEU A 61 -5.08 6.26 -14.39
C LEU A 61 -5.95 7.49 -14.10
N GLU A 62 -5.86 8.02 -12.89
CA GLU A 62 -6.63 9.18 -12.45
C GLU A 62 -5.73 10.41 -12.22
N MET A 63 -4.54 10.22 -11.64
CA MET A 63 -3.61 11.28 -11.29
C MET A 63 -2.45 11.34 -12.29
N PHE A 64 -2.76 11.89 -13.46
CA PHE A 64 -1.80 12.04 -14.55
C PHE A 64 -0.83 13.23 -14.35
N LEU A 65 0.10 13.41 -15.29
CA LEU A 65 1.20 14.38 -15.19
C LEU A 65 0.76 15.85 -15.10
N ASP A 66 -0.47 16.18 -15.48
CA ASP A 66 -1.03 17.52 -15.35
C ASP A 66 -1.48 17.85 -13.92
N LYS A 67 -1.75 16.82 -13.10
CA LYS A 67 -2.18 16.95 -11.69
C LYS A 67 -1.61 15.80 -10.86
N LYS A 68 -0.45 16.02 -10.22
CA LYS A 68 0.20 15.03 -9.36
C LYS A 68 0.31 15.54 -7.91
N PRO A 69 -0.70 15.32 -7.06
CA PRO A 69 -0.67 15.76 -5.67
C PRO A 69 0.38 14.98 -4.87
N THR A 70 1.01 15.61 -3.86
CA THR A 70 1.98 14.93 -2.98
C THR A 70 1.32 13.78 -2.21
N PHE A 71 0.18 14.06 -1.60
CA PHE A 71 -0.71 13.11 -0.95
C PHE A 71 -2.12 13.35 -1.47
N ALA A 72 -2.89 12.29 -1.65
CA ALA A 72 -4.32 12.38 -1.93
C ALA A 72 -5.10 11.38 -1.07
N LEU A 73 -6.28 11.78 -0.61
CA LEU A 73 -7.12 10.99 0.28
C LEU A 73 -8.51 10.82 -0.35
N GLY A 74 -8.91 9.57 -0.58
CA GLY A 74 -10.26 9.23 -1.00
C GLY A 74 -11.26 9.43 0.13
N CYS A 75 -12.28 10.26 -0.13
CA CYS A 75 -13.41 10.54 0.76
C CYS A 75 -14.76 10.28 0.08
N ALA A 76 -14.80 9.39 -0.91
CA ALA A 76 -15.98 9.03 -1.68
C ALA A 76 -16.71 7.81 -1.08
N PRO A 77 -18.03 7.66 -1.30
CA PRO A 77 -18.77 6.47 -0.86
C PRO A 77 -18.47 5.22 -1.69
N VAL A 78 -17.94 5.39 -2.89
CA VAL A 78 -17.60 4.31 -3.83
C VAL A 78 -16.37 4.68 -4.65
N TYR A 79 -15.62 3.66 -5.06
CA TYR A 79 -14.51 3.79 -5.99
C TYR A 79 -14.64 2.75 -7.11
N GLU A 80 -14.47 3.21 -8.35
CA GLU A 80 -14.44 2.36 -9.53
C GLU A 80 -13.01 2.20 -10.04
N ASN A 81 -12.74 1.14 -10.79
CA ASN A 81 -11.50 0.99 -11.55
C ASN A 81 -11.79 0.95 -13.05
N ALA A 82 -10.74 1.16 -13.86
CA ALA A 82 -10.86 1.18 -15.31
C ALA A 82 -9.67 0.47 -15.95
N ASP A 83 -9.78 0.25 -17.26
CA ASP A 83 -8.70 -0.33 -18.05
C ASP A 83 -7.51 0.63 -18.11
N GLU A 84 -6.36 0.14 -17.68
CA GLU A 84 -5.08 0.85 -17.66
C GLU A 84 -4.22 0.54 -18.89
N GLY A 85 -4.70 -0.32 -19.80
CA GLY A 85 -3.95 -0.81 -20.95
C GLY A 85 -3.05 -2.02 -20.63
N TRP A 86 -3.00 -2.47 -19.38
CA TRP A 86 -2.20 -3.61 -18.93
C TRP A 86 -2.91 -4.97 -19.09
N GLY A 87 -4.18 -4.98 -19.51
CA GLY A 87 -4.94 -6.22 -19.72
C GLY A 87 -5.35 -6.94 -18.43
N ILE A 88 -5.42 -6.21 -17.31
CA ILE A 88 -5.98 -6.67 -16.02
C ILE A 88 -7.49 -6.48 -16.08
N ALA A 89 -8.26 -7.47 -15.61
CA ALA A 89 -9.71 -7.31 -15.57
C ALA A 89 -10.12 -6.29 -14.51
N THR A 90 -11.18 -5.53 -14.78
CA THR A 90 -11.77 -4.69 -13.74
C THR A 90 -12.39 -5.53 -12.62
N ILE A 91 -12.49 -4.92 -11.44
CA ILE A 91 -13.07 -5.57 -10.26
C ILE A 91 -14.40 -4.87 -9.93
N PRO A 92 -15.32 -5.53 -9.20
CA PRO A 92 -16.51 -4.87 -8.68
C PRO A 92 -16.18 -3.59 -7.92
N THR A 93 -17.08 -2.62 -7.96
CA THR A 93 -16.97 -1.36 -7.23
C THR A 93 -16.53 -1.60 -5.77
N VAL A 94 -15.61 -0.77 -5.31
CA VAL A 94 -15.11 -0.79 -3.94
C VAL A 94 -15.93 0.18 -3.10
N THR A 95 -16.47 -0.29 -1.98
CA THR A 95 -17.22 0.54 -1.04
C THR A 95 -16.26 1.41 -0.23
N GLY A 96 -16.50 2.72 -0.22
CA GLY A 96 -15.71 3.67 0.55
C GLY A 96 -16.19 3.85 1.99
N GLU A 97 -15.29 4.28 2.87
CA GLU A 97 -15.63 4.71 4.23
C GLU A 97 -15.59 6.24 4.36
N THR A 98 -16.76 6.88 4.20
CA THR A 98 -16.87 8.34 4.17
C THR A 98 -16.65 8.99 5.54
N GLU A 99 -17.16 8.42 6.64
CA GLU A 99 -17.10 9.11 7.94
C GLU A 99 -15.67 9.15 8.48
N LEU A 100 -14.97 8.01 8.50
CA LEU A 100 -13.58 7.96 8.95
C LEU A 100 -12.65 8.71 7.99
N SER A 101 -12.86 8.66 6.67
CA SER A 101 -12.00 9.38 5.72
C SER A 101 -12.10 10.91 5.90
N TRP A 102 -13.29 11.47 6.15
CA TRP A 102 -13.43 12.90 6.46
C TRP A 102 -12.85 13.26 7.83
N HIS A 103 -12.97 12.38 8.83
CA HIS A 103 -12.30 12.57 10.11
C HIS A 103 -10.77 12.60 9.97
N ILE A 104 -10.20 11.71 9.16
CA ILE A 104 -8.78 11.71 8.80
C ILE A 104 -8.42 13.00 8.07
N ALA A 105 -9.21 13.42 7.08
CA ALA A 105 -8.96 14.66 6.34
C ALA A 105 -8.85 15.88 7.26
N ASN A 106 -9.77 16.04 8.20
CA ASN A 106 -9.74 17.14 9.16
C ASN A 106 -8.50 17.06 10.07
N THR A 107 -8.17 15.87 10.57
CA THR A 107 -7.00 15.67 11.44
C THR A 107 -5.70 15.99 10.71
N LEU A 108 -5.57 15.60 9.44
CA LEU A 108 -4.41 15.89 8.62
C LEU A 108 -4.18 17.39 8.43
N ILE A 109 -5.25 18.16 8.22
CA ILE A 109 -5.18 19.62 8.09
C ILE A 109 -4.71 20.26 9.41
N GLU A 110 -5.23 19.81 10.55
CA GLU A 110 -4.80 20.30 11.87
C GLU A 110 -3.35 19.90 12.21
N ASP A 111 -2.85 18.79 11.65
CA ASP A 111 -1.47 18.32 11.78
C ASP A 111 -0.51 18.90 10.71
N ASP A 112 -0.90 20.00 10.03
CA ASP A 112 -0.12 20.70 9.01
C ASP A 112 0.26 19.84 7.77
N PHE A 113 -0.64 18.96 7.32
CA PHE A 113 -0.55 18.27 6.04
C PHE A 113 -1.54 18.82 5.00
N ASP A 114 -1.12 18.83 3.73
CA ASP A 114 -1.89 19.40 2.62
C ASP A 114 -2.34 18.30 1.61
N PRO A 115 -3.17 17.31 1.99
CA PRO A 115 -3.63 16.30 1.05
C PRO A 115 -4.64 16.87 0.05
N ALA A 116 -4.62 16.39 -1.19
CA ALA A 116 -5.74 16.56 -2.09
C ALA A 116 -6.92 15.68 -1.61
N ILE A 117 -8.09 16.28 -1.38
CA ILE A 117 -9.29 15.55 -1.00
C ILE A 117 -10.05 15.10 -2.24
N CYS A 118 -10.27 13.80 -2.36
CA CYS A 118 -10.80 13.14 -3.54
C CYS A 118 -12.20 12.56 -3.27
N GLN A 119 -13.25 13.23 -3.73
CA GLN A 119 -14.64 12.73 -3.63
C GLN A 119 -15.10 12.00 -4.91
N GLU A 120 -14.28 12.02 -5.95
CA GLU A 120 -14.46 11.29 -7.19
C GLU A 120 -13.06 10.97 -7.73
N ILE A 121 -12.66 9.69 -7.67
CA ILE A 121 -11.43 9.16 -8.23
C ILE A 121 -11.64 7.72 -8.67
N LYS A 122 -10.95 7.30 -9.73
CA LYS A 122 -10.73 5.88 -9.99
C LYS A 122 -9.56 5.35 -9.17
N VAL A 123 -9.59 4.06 -8.90
CA VAL A 123 -8.51 3.32 -8.24
C VAL A 123 -7.91 2.32 -9.22
N ASP A 124 -6.59 2.26 -9.28
CA ASP A 124 -5.84 1.46 -10.26
C ASP A 124 -5.34 0.13 -9.68
N HIS A 125 -4.45 -0.56 -10.38
CA HIS A 125 -3.81 -1.80 -9.94
C HIS A 125 -3.08 -1.66 -8.59
N GLY A 126 -2.54 -0.48 -8.27
CA GLY A 126 -1.81 -0.22 -7.03
C GLY A 126 -2.66 -0.43 -5.77
N LEU A 127 -3.97 -0.25 -5.90
CA LEU A 127 -4.96 -0.57 -4.86
C LEU A 127 -5.66 -1.91 -5.12
N THR A 128 -6.10 -2.16 -6.35
CA THR A 128 -7.00 -3.27 -6.67
C THR A 128 -6.31 -4.64 -6.65
N VAL A 129 -5.01 -4.72 -6.97
CA VAL A 129 -4.24 -5.97 -6.91
C VAL A 129 -4.04 -6.43 -5.45
N PRO A 130 -3.54 -5.61 -4.51
CA PRO A 130 -3.46 -6.00 -3.10
C PRO A 130 -4.82 -6.38 -2.49
N LEU A 131 -5.89 -5.68 -2.85
CA LEU A 131 -7.24 -6.01 -2.37
C LEU A 131 -7.68 -7.40 -2.86
N SER A 132 -7.44 -7.72 -4.13
CA SER A 132 -7.75 -9.02 -4.72
C SER A 132 -6.86 -10.13 -4.16
N LEU A 133 -5.61 -9.83 -3.81
CA LEU A 133 -4.69 -10.76 -3.15
C LEU A 133 -5.17 -11.13 -1.74
N MET A 134 -5.73 -10.19 -0.98
CA MET A 134 -6.29 -10.46 0.35
C MET A 134 -7.64 -11.16 0.29
N TYR A 135 -8.44 -10.86 -0.74
CA TYR A 135 -9.76 -11.44 -0.96
C TYR A 135 -9.89 -12.03 -2.38
N PRO A 136 -9.37 -13.25 -2.62
CA PRO A 136 -9.58 -13.97 -3.86
C PRO A 136 -11.06 -14.07 -4.23
N ASP A 137 -11.36 -14.29 -5.51
CA ASP A 137 -12.74 -14.31 -6.03
C ASP A 137 -13.55 -13.03 -5.75
N LYS A 138 -12.85 -11.91 -5.48
CA LYS A 138 -13.44 -10.58 -5.27
C LYS A 138 -14.36 -10.52 -4.05
N GLN A 139 -14.06 -11.31 -3.02
CA GLN A 139 -14.83 -11.41 -1.76
C GLN A 139 -14.49 -10.30 -0.74
N TYR A 140 -14.35 -9.05 -1.19
CA TYR A 140 -14.01 -7.90 -0.34
C TYR A 140 -15.20 -6.96 -0.05
N GLN A 141 -16.43 -7.34 -0.44
CA GLN A 141 -17.59 -6.44 -0.36
C GLN A 141 -18.04 -6.11 1.08
N HIS A 142 -17.58 -6.87 2.08
CA HIS A 142 -17.86 -6.62 3.50
C HIS A 142 -16.94 -5.56 4.11
N ILE A 143 -15.75 -5.33 3.54
CA ILE A 143 -14.78 -4.36 4.04
C ILE A 143 -14.90 -3.04 3.28
N LYS A 144 -14.88 -1.93 4.00
CA LYS A 144 -14.83 -0.60 3.39
C LYS A 144 -13.39 -0.13 3.19
N VAL A 145 -13.14 0.69 2.19
CA VAL A 145 -11.78 1.11 1.81
C VAL A 145 -11.62 2.63 1.89
N ILE A 146 -10.46 3.07 2.36
CA ILE A 146 -10.00 4.46 2.29
C ILE A 146 -8.71 4.46 1.44
N PRO A 147 -8.77 4.87 0.16
CA PRO A 147 -7.60 5.02 -0.69
C PRO A 147 -6.73 6.20 -0.23
N VAL A 148 -5.43 5.99 -0.11
CA VAL A 148 -4.46 7.04 0.20
C VAL A 148 -3.34 7.01 -0.83
N CYS A 149 -3.35 7.95 -1.77
CA CYS A 149 -2.33 8.02 -2.80
C CYS A 149 -1.11 8.80 -2.30
N ILE A 150 0.10 8.26 -2.50
CA ILE A 150 1.37 8.98 -2.30
C ILE A 150 2.05 9.12 -3.67
N ASN A 151 2.47 10.34 -4.02
CA ASN A 151 3.23 10.54 -5.26
C ASN A 151 4.64 9.94 -5.15
N CYS A 152 4.85 8.81 -5.83
CA CYS A 152 6.13 8.13 -5.96
C CYS A 152 6.67 8.13 -7.41
N GLU A 153 6.04 8.89 -8.31
CA GLU A 153 6.35 8.81 -9.75
C GLU A 153 6.96 10.11 -10.31
N ARG A 154 6.60 11.26 -9.73
CA ARG A 154 6.97 12.56 -10.28
C ARG A 154 7.68 13.42 -9.23
N HIS A 155 8.93 13.78 -9.50
CA HIS A 155 9.63 14.75 -8.66
C HIS A 155 8.95 16.15 -8.70
N PRO A 156 8.91 16.87 -7.57
CA PRO A 156 9.37 16.45 -6.24
C PRO A 156 8.37 15.52 -5.54
N MET A 157 8.88 14.43 -4.98
CA MET A 157 8.13 13.46 -4.16
C MET A 157 8.27 13.79 -2.66
N PRO A 158 7.32 13.39 -1.79
CA PRO A 158 7.51 13.56 -0.35
C PRO A 158 8.73 12.76 0.10
N LYS A 159 9.50 13.32 1.04
CA LYS A 159 10.63 12.61 1.66
C LYS A 159 10.12 11.46 2.56
N PRO A 160 10.89 10.38 2.76
CA PRO A 160 10.51 9.27 3.65
C PRO A 160 10.06 9.70 5.04
N SER A 161 10.75 10.67 5.65
CA SER A 161 10.36 11.20 6.97
C SER A 161 8.98 11.88 6.98
N ARG A 162 8.55 12.46 5.85
CA ARG A 162 7.22 13.09 5.72
C ARG A 162 6.14 12.02 5.56
N CYS A 163 6.43 10.94 4.83
CA CYS A 163 5.53 9.79 4.70
C CYS A 163 5.30 9.10 6.05
N TYR A 164 6.36 8.91 6.84
CA TYR A 164 6.24 8.33 8.19
C TYR A 164 5.37 9.21 9.11
N ALA A 165 5.64 10.53 9.15
CA ALA A 165 4.86 11.47 9.96
C ALA A 165 3.39 11.57 9.51
N PHE A 166 3.15 11.50 8.19
CA PHE A 166 1.80 11.46 7.62
C PHE A 166 1.03 10.21 8.09
N GLY A 167 1.68 9.05 8.04
CA GLY A 167 1.15 7.81 8.62
C GLY A 167 0.83 7.93 10.10
N GLN A 168 1.72 8.55 10.89
CA GLN A 168 1.47 8.77 12.32
C GLN A 168 0.25 9.67 12.58
N SER A 169 0.04 10.69 11.75
CA SER A 169 -1.17 11.54 11.83
C SER A 169 -2.43 10.74 11.52
N ILE A 170 -2.42 9.91 10.47
CA ILE A 170 -3.53 9.00 10.15
C ILE A 170 -3.78 8.01 11.29
N GLY A 171 -2.73 7.44 11.89
CA GLY A 171 -2.85 6.56 13.04
C GLY A 171 -3.58 7.21 14.22
N ARG A 172 -3.20 8.45 14.57
CA ARG A 172 -3.88 9.23 15.63
C ARG A 172 -5.31 9.61 15.25
N ALA A 173 -5.57 9.90 13.97
CA ALA A 173 -6.92 10.17 13.48
C ALA A 173 -7.81 8.93 13.70
N VAL A 174 -7.33 7.73 13.39
CA VAL A 174 -8.10 6.49 13.61
C VAL A 174 -8.36 6.25 15.10
N GLU A 175 -7.35 6.38 15.96
CA GLU A 175 -7.50 6.20 17.41
C GLU A 175 -8.39 7.25 18.08
N SER A 176 -8.58 8.41 17.44
CA SER A 176 -9.49 9.48 17.90
C SER A 176 -10.87 9.43 17.25
N PHE A 177 -11.13 8.49 16.34
CA PHE A 177 -12.44 8.32 15.72
C PHE A 177 -13.44 7.62 16.66
N ALA A 178 -14.61 8.24 16.82
CA ALA A 178 -15.68 7.69 17.64
C ALA A 178 -16.28 6.45 16.98
N GLY A 179 -16.17 5.31 17.65
CA GLY A 179 -16.61 4.01 17.13
C GLY A 179 -15.85 2.85 17.77
N ASP A 180 -16.02 1.65 17.23
CA ASP A 180 -15.38 0.40 17.66
C ASP A 180 -14.88 -0.44 16.46
N GLN A 181 -14.78 0.17 15.28
CA GLN A 181 -14.34 -0.48 14.06
C GLN A 181 -12.88 -0.97 14.18
N LYS A 182 -12.62 -2.16 13.64
CA LYS A 182 -11.28 -2.69 13.42
C LYS A 182 -10.76 -2.20 12.07
N VAL A 183 -9.63 -1.53 12.10
CA VAL A 183 -8.97 -0.98 10.92
C VAL A 183 -7.71 -1.78 10.62
N VAL A 184 -7.55 -2.21 9.37
CA VAL A 184 -6.28 -2.70 8.85
C VAL A 184 -5.67 -1.65 7.94
N VAL A 185 -4.34 -1.53 7.94
CA VAL A 185 -3.63 -0.58 7.09
C VAL A 185 -2.74 -1.34 6.11
N LEU A 186 -2.84 -1.03 4.81
CA LEU A 186 -2.02 -1.65 3.77
C LEU A 186 -1.01 -0.63 3.25
N GLY A 187 0.27 -1.02 3.19
CA GLY A 187 1.32 -0.31 2.47
C GLY A 187 1.66 -1.09 1.21
N THR A 188 1.29 -0.59 0.04
CA THR A 188 1.45 -1.34 -1.21
C THR A 188 2.67 -0.87 -2.00
N GLY A 189 3.02 -1.59 -3.07
CA GLY A 189 4.15 -1.27 -3.94
C GLY A 189 5.47 -1.84 -3.46
N GLY A 190 6.56 -1.36 -4.06
CA GLY A 190 7.91 -1.82 -3.76
C GLY A 190 8.19 -3.27 -4.20
N LEU A 191 9.35 -3.83 -3.86
CA LEU A 191 10.49 -3.17 -3.20
C LEU A 191 11.46 -2.66 -4.27
N SER A 192 12.71 -3.11 -4.30
CA SER A 192 13.65 -2.66 -5.31
C SER A 192 13.22 -3.08 -6.72
N HIS A 193 13.18 -2.10 -7.62
CA HIS A 193 12.95 -2.30 -9.04
C HIS A 193 13.31 -1.06 -9.87
N GLN A 194 13.65 -1.31 -11.13
CA GLN A 194 13.75 -0.27 -12.14
C GLN A 194 13.11 -0.73 -13.45
N LEU A 195 12.13 0.04 -13.95
CA LEU A 195 11.33 -0.33 -15.12
C LEU A 195 11.85 0.27 -16.44
N ASP A 196 12.69 1.31 -16.36
CA ASP A 196 13.11 2.08 -17.52
C ASP A 196 14.62 2.37 -17.56
N GLY A 197 15.08 2.77 -18.75
CA GLY A 197 16.47 3.12 -19.02
C GLY A 197 17.42 1.92 -19.06
N GLN A 198 18.73 2.20 -19.08
CA GLN A 198 19.77 1.17 -19.21
C GLN A 198 19.94 0.28 -17.97
N ARG A 199 19.35 0.68 -16.82
CA ARG A 199 19.38 -0.06 -15.56
C ARG A 199 18.06 -0.79 -15.29
N ALA A 200 17.15 -0.87 -16.27
CA ALA A 200 15.92 -1.65 -16.14
C ALA A 200 16.20 -3.12 -15.76
N GLY A 201 15.36 -3.67 -14.88
CA GLY A 201 15.53 -5.02 -14.29
C GLY A 201 16.45 -5.06 -13.06
N PHE A 202 16.91 -3.91 -12.54
CA PHE A 202 17.69 -3.82 -11.31
C PHE A 202 16.85 -4.24 -10.09
N ILE A 203 17.42 -5.11 -9.24
CA ILE A 203 16.86 -5.56 -7.96
C ILE A 203 18.01 -5.60 -6.95
N ASN A 204 17.75 -5.18 -5.72
CA ASN A 204 18.65 -5.17 -4.58
C ASN A 204 17.99 -5.88 -3.38
N THR A 205 18.05 -7.22 -3.39
CA THR A 205 17.46 -8.07 -2.34
C THR A 205 17.99 -7.78 -0.95
N ASP A 206 19.27 -7.44 -0.80
CA ASP A 206 19.85 -7.18 0.54
C ASP A 206 19.21 -5.93 1.16
N PHE A 207 19.02 -4.87 0.37
CA PHE A 207 18.34 -3.66 0.81
C PHE A 207 16.84 -3.90 1.08
N ASP A 208 16.19 -4.72 0.26
CA ASP A 208 14.78 -5.06 0.43
C ASP A 208 14.54 -5.77 1.76
N LEU A 209 15.36 -6.77 2.09
CA LEU A 209 15.29 -7.49 3.36
C LEU A 209 15.63 -6.59 4.55
N GLU A 210 16.63 -5.71 4.42
CA GLU A 210 16.93 -4.69 5.44
C GLU A 210 15.72 -3.78 5.69
N CYS A 211 15.05 -3.31 4.63
CA CYS A 211 13.86 -2.47 4.77
C CYS A 211 12.73 -3.19 5.50
N MET A 212 12.48 -4.45 5.15
CA MET A 212 11.48 -5.29 5.82
C MET A 212 11.80 -5.46 7.33
N ASP A 213 13.07 -5.69 7.67
CA ASP A 213 13.49 -5.81 9.08
C ASP A 213 13.31 -4.47 9.83
N LYS A 214 13.69 -3.36 9.18
CA LYS A 214 13.61 -2.01 9.75
C LYS A 214 12.18 -1.52 9.96
N LEU A 215 11.23 -1.96 9.15
CA LEU A 215 9.82 -1.67 9.43
C LEU A 215 9.36 -2.23 10.77
N VAL A 216 9.97 -3.32 11.24
CA VAL A 216 9.66 -3.93 12.53
C VAL A 216 10.47 -3.28 13.65
N ASP A 217 11.80 -3.23 13.52
CA ASP A 217 12.70 -2.95 14.65
C ASP A 217 13.09 -1.47 14.83
N ASP A 218 13.19 -0.70 13.75
CA ASP A 218 13.64 0.70 13.75
C ASP A 218 13.15 1.44 12.49
N PRO A 219 11.84 1.75 12.41
CA PRO A 219 11.28 2.41 11.22
C PRO A 219 11.81 3.83 11.04
N VAL A 220 12.38 4.44 12.10
CA VAL A 220 13.01 5.76 12.04
C VAL A 220 14.27 5.73 11.19
N ALA A 221 14.99 4.61 11.12
CA ALA A 221 16.15 4.48 10.23
C ALA A 221 15.77 4.71 8.76
N LEU A 222 14.63 4.18 8.31
CA LEU A 222 14.13 4.34 6.94
C LEU A 222 13.79 5.79 6.60
N THR A 223 13.48 6.62 7.60
CA THR A 223 13.17 8.03 7.40
C THR A 223 14.38 8.90 7.06
N ARG A 224 15.60 8.36 7.22
CA ARG A 224 16.87 9.08 7.02
C ARG A 224 17.32 9.08 5.55
N TYR A 225 16.79 8.19 4.73
CA TYR A 225 17.04 8.19 3.30
C TYR A 225 16.39 9.42 2.65
N THR A 226 17.05 9.96 1.63
CA THR A 226 16.46 10.84 0.65
C THR A 226 15.81 10.01 -0.46
N ASN A 227 14.94 10.63 -1.27
CA ASN A 227 14.41 9.94 -2.45
C ASN A 227 15.53 9.61 -3.46
N ASP A 228 16.58 10.41 -3.54
CA ASP A 228 17.73 10.14 -4.41
C ASP A 228 18.53 8.92 -3.91
N ASP A 229 18.70 8.77 -2.58
CA ASP A 229 19.30 7.56 -1.99
C ASP A 229 18.48 6.31 -2.35
N LEU A 230 17.15 6.38 -2.23
CA LEU A 230 16.27 5.27 -2.59
C LEU A 230 16.36 4.93 -4.08
N ILE A 231 16.40 5.93 -4.97
CA ILE A 231 16.56 5.73 -6.42
C ILE A 231 17.90 5.03 -6.73
N GLU A 232 18.98 5.46 -6.08
CA GLU A 232 20.30 4.86 -6.26
C GLU A 232 20.32 3.41 -5.75
N ILE A 233 19.87 3.18 -4.53
CA ILE A 233 20.03 1.89 -3.82
C ILE A 233 19.00 0.86 -4.29
N ALA A 234 17.75 1.27 -4.52
CA ALA A 234 16.61 0.38 -4.80
C ALA A 234 16.09 0.46 -6.25
N GLY A 235 16.62 1.36 -7.07
CA GLY A 235 16.15 1.58 -8.44
C GLY A 235 15.10 2.69 -8.54
N ALA A 236 14.86 3.19 -9.75
CA ALA A 236 14.08 4.41 -9.97
C ALA A 236 12.65 4.36 -9.39
N GLN A 237 12.01 3.19 -9.39
CA GLN A 237 10.68 3.00 -8.82
C GLN A 237 10.71 2.46 -7.37
N GLY A 238 11.91 2.17 -6.82
CA GLY A 238 12.08 1.74 -5.43
C GLY A 238 11.65 2.78 -4.38
N VAL A 239 11.42 4.03 -4.79
CA VAL A 239 10.79 5.09 -3.97
C VAL A 239 9.38 4.75 -3.48
N GLU A 240 8.73 3.75 -4.07
CA GLU A 240 7.47 3.18 -3.58
C GLU A 240 7.55 2.66 -2.14
N LEU A 241 8.75 2.38 -1.61
CA LEU A 241 8.97 2.07 -0.19
C LEU A 241 8.31 3.11 0.75
N ASN A 242 8.14 4.35 0.30
CA ASN A 242 7.44 5.41 1.03
C ASN A 242 6.03 5.02 1.51
N MET A 243 5.33 4.15 0.78
CA MET A 243 3.98 3.67 1.17
C MET A 243 4.04 2.67 2.32
N TRP A 244 5.08 1.82 2.36
CA TRP A 244 5.33 0.91 3.46
C TRP A 244 5.71 1.70 4.72
N ILE A 245 6.53 2.74 4.56
CA ILE A 245 6.90 3.66 5.64
C ILE A 245 5.67 4.41 6.18
N ALA A 246 4.76 4.87 5.30
CA ALA A 246 3.52 5.51 5.72
C ALA A 246 2.59 4.54 6.48
N MET A 247 2.39 3.33 5.97
CA MET A 247 1.63 2.28 6.68
C MET A 247 2.23 2.02 8.07
N ARG A 248 3.56 1.85 8.15
CA ARG A 248 4.23 1.61 9.43
C ARG A 248 4.09 2.80 10.39
N GLY A 249 4.02 4.02 9.88
CA GLY A 249 3.72 5.22 10.66
C GLY A 249 2.35 5.15 11.35
N CYS A 250 1.36 4.49 10.76
CA CYS A 250 0.04 4.33 11.37
C CYS A 250 0.02 3.38 12.58
N LEU A 251 1.00 2.48 12.70
CA LEU A 251 1.06 1.50 13.80
C LEU A 251 1.73 2.14 15.03
N LEU A 252 0.91 2.80 15.86
CA LEU A 252 1.38 3.57 17.03
C LEU A 252 1.68 2.71 18.27
N GLY A 253 1.22 1.46 18.29
CA GLY A 253 1.43 0.52 19.37
C GLY A 253 2.74 -0.28 19.22
N ASN A 254 2.82 -1.38 19.97
CA ASN A 254 3.93 -2.32 19.78
C ASN A 254 3.67 -3.13 18.52
N VAL A 255 4.71 -3.26 17.68
CA VAL A 255 4.62 -3.98 16.42
C VAL A 255 5.31 -5.33 16.52
N THR A 256 4.58 -6.38 16.12
CA THR A 256 5.09 -7.75 16.04
C THR A 256 4.91 -8.27 14.62
N GLU A 257 6.00 -8.69 13.97
CA GLU A 257 5.91 -9.44 12.71
C GLU A 257 5.47 -10.87 12.99
N VAL A 258 4.38 -11.30 12.36
CA VAL A 258 3.85 -12.66 12.50
C VAL A 258 3.92 -13.48 11.22
N HIS A 259 4.16 -12.82 10.09
CA HIS A 259 4.36 -13.49 8.82
C HIS A 259 5.16 -12.61 7.86
N ARG A 260 6.02 -13.24 7.05
CA ARG A 260 6.74 -12.58 5.95
C ARG A 260 6.92 -13.52 4.77
N ASN A 261 6.96 -12.96 3.57
CA ASN A 261 7.39 -13.63 2.35
C ASN A 261 8.17 -12.64 1.46
N TYR A 262 9.19 -13.11 0.77
CA TYR A 262 9.92 -12.33 -0.22
C TYR A 262 10.31 -13.23 -1.40
N VAL A 263 9.97 -12.80 -2.62
CA VAL A 263 10.27 -13.53 -3.86
C VAL A 263 10.79 -12.54 -4.89
N ALA A 264 11.94 -12.85 -5.48
CA ALA A 264 12.52 -12.06 -6.55
C ALA A 264 13.13 -12.97 -7.63
N PRO A 265 12.93 -12.67 -8.92
CA PRO A 265 12.08 -11.59 -9.44
C PRO A 265 10.60 -12.01 -9.53
N ILE A 266 9.69 -11.08 -9.26
CA ILE A 266 8.33 -11.11 -9.79
C ILE A 266 8.20 -9.95 -10.78
N SER A 267 7.95 -10.26 -12.05
CA SER A 267 8.18 -9.32 -13.16
C SER A 267 9.61 -8.74 -13.10
N ASN A 268 9.76 -7.45 -12.77
CA ASN A 268 11.03 -6.74 -12.65
C ASN A 268 11.33 -6.30 -11.21
N THR A 269 10.67 -6.90 -10.22
CA THR A 269 10.60 -6.38 -8.85
C THR A 269 10.93 -7.42 -7.80
N GLY A 270 11.57 -6.99 -6.72
CA GLY A 270 11.64 -7.73 -5.46
C GLY A 270 10.27 -7.69 -4.76
N ALA A 271 9.51 -8.78 -4.83
CA ALA A 271 8.15 -8.80 -4.31
C ALA A 271 8.12 -9.23 -2.83
N GLY A 272 7.65 -8.32 -1.98
CA GLY A 272 7.58 -8.53 -0.53
C GLY A 272 6.17 -8.55 0.02
N LEU A 273 5.99 -9.25 1.13
CA LEU A 273 4.77 -9.35 1.92
C LEU A 273 5.13 -9.45 3.41
N GLN A 274 4.52 -8.62 4.25
CA GLN A 274 4.61 -8.74 5.72
C GLN A 274 3.21 -8.58 6.34
N LEU A 275 2.98 -9.29 7.43
CA LEU A 275 1.86 -9.04 8.35
C LEU A 275 2.43 -8.64 9.71
N LEU A 276 2.04 -7.43 10.13
CA LEU A 276 2.46 -6.78 11.35
C LEU A 276 1.24 -6.61 12.26
N LEU A 277 1.30 -7.11 13.49
CA LEU A 277 0.27 -6.85 14.49
C LEU A 277 0.53 -5.52 15.20
N ASN A 278 -0.54 -4.80 15.55
CA ASN A 278 -0.46 -3.55 16.32
C ASN A 278 -1.14 -3.76 17.68
N GLU A 279 -0.32 -4.01 18.70
CA GLU A 279 -0.78 -4.36 20.06
C GLU A 279 -0.96 -3.14 20.95
#